data_AF-A0A536S904-F1
#
_entry.id   AF-A0A536S904-F1
#
_cell.length_a   1.000
_cell.length_b   1.000
_cell.length_c   1.000
_cell.angle_alpha   90.00
_cell.angle_beta   90.00
_cell.angle_gamma   90.00
#
_symmetry.space_group_name_H-M   'P 1'
#
loop_
_entity.id
_entity.type
_entity.pdbx_description
1 polymer ?
#
loop_
_entity_poly.entity_id
_entity_poly.type
_entity_poly.pdbx_seq_one_letter_code
_entity_poly.pdbx_strand_id
1 'polypeptide(L)'
;MYLLLDGEVAIFAKNAPIGTVRPGQIFGEMASIDQGPRSATAVAKSASRVITLDNRQLQTALGRKPEFALMLMSVMINRLRESIGRLGASETPLRSARRRESTPLRKDLLGDLVRLVGPGARFSYEAGSTIVREGQAGVLMYVVHHG
;
A
#
# COMPACT_ATOMS: atom_id res chain seq x y z
N MET A 1 0.23 3.86 13.54
CA MET A 1 1.45 3.40 12.82
C MET A 1 2.69 3.80 13.61
N TYR A 2 3.86 3.32 13.18
CA TYR A 2 5.16 3.66 13.76
C TYR A 2 6.14 4.08 12.66
N LEU A 3 6.93 5.11 12.89
CA LEU A 3 8.13 5.46 12.11
C LEU A 3 9.35 5.07 12.94
N LEU A 4 10.23 4.24 12.40
CA LEU A 4 11.48 3.86 13.06
C LEU A 4 12.51 4.99 12.89
N LEU A 5 13.01 5.53 14.01
CA LEU A 5 14.06 6.56 14.00
C LEU A 5 15.45 5.96 14.11
N ASP A 6 15.58 4.88 14.88
CA ASP A 6 16.84 4.22 15.17
C ASP A 6 16.59 2.77 15.63
N GLY A 7 17.57 1.89 15.44
CA GLY A 7 17.48 0.46 15.72
C GLY A 7 16.96 -0.38 14.55
N GLU A 8 16.56 -1.61 14.84
CA GLU A 8 16.08 -2.58 13.86
C GLU A 8 14.85 -3.33 14.38
N VAL A 9 13.83 -3.49 13.53
CA VAL A 9 12.59 -4.22 13.88
C VAL A 9 12.32 -5.31 12.85
N ALA A 10 12.22 -6.56 13.29
CA ALA A 10 11.82 -7.68 12.45
C ALA A 10 10.30 -7.87 12.44
N ILE A 11 9.73 -8.22 11.30
CA ILE A 11 8.30 -8.46 11.10
C ILE A 11 8.07 -9.95 10.87
N PHE A 12 7.12 -10.52 11.61
CA PHE A 12 6.73 -11.92 11.56
C PHE A 12 5.25 -12.07 11.22
N ALA A 13 4.91 -12.94 10.28
CA ALA A 13 3.53 -13.36 10.03
C ALA A 13 3.44 -14.88 10.21
N LYS A 14 2.48 -15.36 11.01
CA LYS A 14 2.34 -16.79 11.35
C LYS A 14 3.68 -17.40 11.82
N ASN A 15 4.43 -16.67 12.65
CA ASN A 15 5.77 -17.02 13.15
C ASN A 15 6.90 -17.14 12.11
N ALA A 16 6.65 -16.85 10.83
CA ALA A 16 7.70 -16.78 9.81
C ALA A 16 8.19 -15.33 9.63
N PRO A 17 9.51 -15.09 9.52
CA PRO A 17 10.03 -13.76 9.24
C PRO A 17 9.64 -13.33 7.81
N ILE A 18 9.02 -12.17 7.69
CA ILE A 18 8.57 -11.62 6.39
C ILE A 18 9.29 -10.33 6.01
N GLY A 19 10.08 -9.74 6.91
CA GLY A 19 10.91 -8.59 6.58
C GLY A 19 11.52 -7.93 7.79
N THR A 20 12.35 -6.92 7.50
CA THR A 20 13.03 -6.09 8.51
C THR A 20 12.77 -4.63 8.20
N VAL A 21 12.45 -3.86 9.23
CA VAL A 21 12.26 -2.42 9.20
C VAL A 21 13.54 -1.74 9.67
N ARG A 22 14.01 -0.78 8.88
CA ARG A 22 15.19 0.05 9.11
C ARG A 22 14.81 1.49 9.45
N PRO A 23 15.72 2.29 10.04
CA PRO A 23 15.49 3.70 10.31
C PRO A 23 14.97 4.45 9.07
N GLY A 24 14.02 5.35 9.27
CA GLY A 24 13.31 6.07 8.21
C GLY A 24 12.11 5.30 7.63
N GLN A 25 11.90 4.03 7.98
CA GLN A 25 10.77 3.24 7.47
C GLN A 25 9.58 3.21 8.44
N ILE A 26 8.39 3.11 7.85
CA ILE A 26 7.11 3.05 8.57
C ILE A 26 6.63 1.61 8.64
N PHE A 27 6.00 1.22 9.76
CA PHE A 27 5.34 -0.06 9.93
C PHE A 27 4.04 0.04 10.73
N GLY A 28 3.16 -0.97 10.58
CA GLY A 28 1.84 -0.98 11.22
C GLY A 28 0.87 0.04 10.62
N GLU A 29 1.14 0.49 9.40
CA GLU A 29 0.34 1.39 8.58
C GLU A 29 -0.95 0.72 8.10
N MET A 30 -0.90 -0.56 7.72
CA MET A 30 -2.06 -1.28 7.18
C MET A 30 -3.27 -1.18 8.11
N ALA A 31 -3.13 -1.66 9.35
CA ALA A 31 -4.18 -1.58 10.37
C ALA A 31 -4.60 -0.14 10.72
N SER A 32 -3.70 0.84 10.53
CA SER A 32 -4.03 2.25 10.78
C SER A 32 -4.83 2.87 9.63
N ILE A 33 -4.69 2.34 8.41
CA ILE A 33 -5.38 2.82 7.19
C ILE A 33 -6.69 2.07 7.00
N ASP A 34 -6.69 0.74 7.07
CA ASP A 34 -7.85 -0.13 6.80
C ASP A 34 -8.73 -0.39 8.04
N GLN A 35 -8.31 0.08 9.22
CA GLN A 35 -8.98 -0.13 10.51
C GLN A 35 -9.19 -1.63 10.86
N GLY A 36 -8.38 -2.52 10.29
CA GLY A 36 -8.39 -3.95 10.54
C GLY A 36 -7.45 -4.40 11.66
N PRO A 37 -7.48 -5.70 12.03
CA PRO A 37 -6.52 -6.26 12.98
C PRO A 37 -5.08 -6.20 12.43
N ARG A 38 -4.09 -6.28 13.33
CA ARG A 38 -2.67 -6.36 12.94
C ARG A 38 -2.44 -7.57 12.04
N SER A 39 -1.82 -7.35 10.88
CA SER A 39 -1.50 -8.39 9.90
C SER A 39 -0.24 -9.20 10.25
N ALA A 40 0.61 -8.66 11.11
CA ALA A 40 1.90 -9.23 11.50
C ALA A 40 2.34 -8.75 12.89
N THR A 41 3.28 -9.47 13.48
CA THR A 41 3.97 -9.14 14.73
C THR A 41 5.27 -8.40 14.41
N ALA A 42 5.53 -7.29 15.09
CA ALA A 42 6.78 -6.55 15.00
C ALA A 42 7.62 -6.77 16.27
N VAL A 43 8.89 -7.12 16.13
CA VAL A 43 9.80 -7.42 17.23
C VAL A 43 11.08 -6.60 17.06
N ALA A 44 11.40 -5.77 18.05
CA ALA A 44 12.67 -5.05 18.08
C ALA A 44 13.83 -6.05 18.18
N LYS A 45 14.78 -5.98 17.23
CA LYS A 45 16.01 -6.78 17.20
C LYS A 45 17.17 -6.10 17.91
N SER A 46 17.08 -4.79 18.07
CA SER A 46 17.99 -3.96 18.87
C SER A 46 17.20 -2.89 19.64
N ALA A 47 17.87 -2.18 20.54
CA ALA A 47 17.30 -0.99 21.17
C ALA A 47 16.80 -0.04 20.06
N SER A 48 15.50 0.27 20.09
CA SER A 48 14.82 0.93 18.99
C SER A 48 14.08 2.16 19.48
N ARG A 49 14.10 3.23 18.68
CA ARG A 49 13.37 4.46 18.95
C ARG A 49 12.39 4.72 17.82
N VAL A 50 11.13 4.97 18.18
CA VAL A 50 10.04 5.14 17.21
C VAL A 50 9.23 6.40 17.48
N ILE A 51 8.65 6.97 16.43
CA ILE A 51 7.55 7.93 16.54
C ILE A 51 6.25 7.18 16.29
N THR A 52 5.27 7.38 17.15
CA THR A 52 3.92 6.83 17.01
C THR A 52 2.97 7.86 16.44
N LEU A 53 2.14 7.44 15.49
CA LEU A 53 0.97 8.20 15.06
C LEU A 53 -0.26 7.36 15.29
N ASP A 54 -1.18 7.86 16.10
CA ASP A 54 -2.52 7.28 16.25
C ASP A 54 -3.41 7.62 15.04
N ASN A 55 -4.62 7.06 15.02
CA ASN A 55 -5.56 7.26 13.92
C ASN A 55 -5.96 8.75 13.75
N ARG A 56 -6.13 9.50 14.84
CA ARG A 56 -6.53 10.91 14.76
C ARG A 56 -5.40 11.78 14.22
N GLN A 57 -4.18 11.52 14.67
CA GLN A 57 -2.97 12.18 14.20
C GLN A 57 -2.71 11.85 12.73
N LEU A 58 -2.92 10.59 12.31
CA LEU A 58 -2.86 10.17 10.91
C LEU A 58 -3.85 10.96 10.05
N GLN A 59 -5.13 10.99 10.41
CA GLN A 59 -6.14 11.71 9.64
C GLN A 59 -5.84 13.22 9.57
N THR A 60 -5.34 13.80 10.67
CA THR A 60 -4.91 15.20 10.70
C THR A 60 -3.74 15.46 9.75
N ALA A 61 -2.75 14.56 9.74
CA ALA A 61 -1.59 14.66 8.85
C ALA A 61 -2.01 14.55 7.38
N LEU A 62 -2.89 13.59 7.04
CA LEU A 62 -3.42 13.42 5.69
C LEU A 62 -4.21 14.65 5.21
N GLY A 63 -4.99 15.27 6.09
CA GLY A 63 -5.77 16.47 5.74
C GLY A 63 -4.93 17.74 5.60
N ARG A 64 -3.78 17.84 6.28
CA ARG A 64 -2.93 19.06 6.29
C ARG A 64 -1.70 18.99 5.38
N LYS A 65 -1.24 17.78 5.04
CA LYS A 65 0.00 17.53 4.31
C LYS A 65 -0.23 16.43 3.27
N PRO A 66 -0.76 16.75 2.09
CA PRO A 66 -0.97 15.77 1.02
C PRO A 66 0.29 14.99 0.63
N GLU A 67 1.48 15.58 0.78
CA GLU A 67 2.78 14.94 0.53
C GLU A 67 3.02 13.75 1.48
N PHE A 68 2.45 13.77 2.68
CA PHE A 68 2.51 12.65 3.61
C PHE A 68 1.75 11.43 3.07
N ALA A 69 0.62 11.65 2.38
CA ALA A 69 -0.13 10.58 1.73
C ALA A 69 0.66 9.96 0.57
N LEU A 70 1.32 10.79 -0.25
CA LEU A 70 2.20 10.33 -1.33
C LEU A 70 3.35 9.47 -0.79
N MET A 71 4.00 9.91 0.30
CA MET A 71 5.06 9.15 0.95
C MET A 71 4.58 7.78 1.46
N LEU A 72 3.41 7.73 2.12
CA LEU A 72 2.81 6.46 2.55
C LEU A 72 2.50 5.53 1.37
N MET A 73 1.96 6.06 0.27
CA MET A 73 1.71 5.29 -0.95
C MET A 73 3.00 4.72 -1.54
N SER A 74 4.07 5.50 -1.62
CA SER A 74 5.38 5.01 -2.08
C SER A 74 5.91 3.86 -1.22
N VAL A 75 5.79 3.95 0.11
CA VAL A 75 6.16 2.86 1.03
C VAL A 75 5.33 1.60 0.75
N MET A 76 4.01 1.73 0.60
CA MET A 76 3.13 0.59 0.31
C MET A 76 3.42 -0.04 -1.06
N ILE A 77 3.69 0.77 -2.09
CA ILE A 77 4.04 0.29 -3.43
C ILE A 77 5.35 -0.52 -3.39
N ASN A 78 6.36 -0.04 -2.68
CA ASN A 78 7.63 -0.78 -2.53
C ASN A 78 7.41 -2.14 -1.85
N ARG A 79 6.64 -2.16 -0.76
CA ARG A 79 6.26 -3.40 -0.07
C ARG A 79 5.48 -4.37 -0.97
N LEU A 80 4.57 -3.84 -1.80
CA LEU A 80 3.81 -4.64 -2.75
C LEU A 80 4.72 -5.26 -3.83
N ARG A 81 5.65 -4.47 -4.39
CA ARG A 81 6.65 -4.96 -5.35
C ARG A 81 7.53 -6.06 -4.75
N GLU A 82 8.01 -5.87 -3.53
CA GLU A 82 8.77 -6.91 -2.80
C GLU A 82 7.94 -8.19 -2.60
N SER A 83 6.66 -8.06 -2.25
CA SER A 83 5.78 -9.21 -2.06
C SER A 83 5.49 -9.94 -3.37
N ILE A 84 5.28 -9.24 -4.48
CA ILE A 84 5.05 -9.83 -5.80
C ILE A 84 6.33 -10.51 -6.32
N GLY A 85 7.49 -9.87 -6.16
CA GLY A 85 8.77 -10.46 -6.56
C GLY A 85 9.09 -11.77 -5.84
N ARG A 86 8.66 -11.93 -4.59
CA ARG A 86 8.79 -13.19 -3.83
C ARG A 86 7.84 -14.28 -4.31
N LEU A 87 6.67 -13.92 -4.85
CA LEU A 87 5.70 -14.88 -5.40
C LEU A 87 6.17 -15.44 -6.76
N GLY A 88 6.95 -14.68 -7.53
CA GLY A 88 7.54 -15.16 -8.79
C GLY A 88 8.68 -16.17 -8.62
N ALA A 89 9.25 -16.29 -7.41
CA ALA A 89 10.36 -17.20 -7.10
C ALA A 89 9.93 -18.48 -6.37
N SER A 90 8.63 -18.67 -6.10
CA SER A 90 8.14 -19.85 -5.39
C SER A 90 6.77 -20.25 -5.95
N GLU A 91 6.77 -21.32 -6.74
CA GLU A 91 5.55 -22.07 -7.06
C GLU A 91 4.97 -22.65 -5.76
N THR A 92 4.12 -21.89 -5.09
CA THR A 92 3.25 -22.42 -4.05
C THR A 92 1.91 -21.69 -4.14
N PRO A 93 0.81 -22.40 -4.45
CA PRO A 93 -0.49 -21.78 -4.61
C PRO A 93 -0.88 -21.12 -3.29
N LEU A 94 -1.22 -19.83 -3.34
CA LEU A 94 -1.85 -19.09 -2.25
C LEU A 94 -3.14 -19.82 -1.86
N ARG A 95 -3.06 -20.76 -0.92
CA ARG A 95 -4.22 -21.29 -0.21
C ARG A 95 -4.80 -20.16 0.63
N SER A 96 -5.82 -19.52 0.06
CA SER A 96 -6.85 -18.74 0.72
C SER A 96 -6.36 -17.72 1.76
N ALA A 97 -5.45 -16.83 1.36
CA ALA A 97 -5.60 -15.46 1.83
C ALA A 97 -6.87 -14.94 1.15
N ARG A 98 -8.00 -15.00 1.87
CA ARG A 98 -9.31 -14.47 1.47
C ARG A 98 -9.04 -13.18 0.69
N ARG A 99 -9.26 -13.21 -0.63
CA ARG A 99 -9.08 -12.07 -1.53
C ARG A 99 -9.97 -10.99 -0.94
N ARG A 100 -9.42 -10.11 -0.10
CA ARG A 100 -10.12 -8.90 0.30
C ARG A 100 -10.24 -8.16 -1.02
N GLU A 101 -11.43 -8.21 -1.60
CA GLU A 101 -11.77 -7.33 -2.71
C GLU A 101 -11.34 -5.94 -2.25
N SER A 102 -10.42 -5.34 -3.01
CA SER A 102 -10.05 -3.95 -2.80
C SER A 102 -11.35 -3.17 -2.84
N THR A 103 -11.73 -2.56 -1.72
CA THR A 103 -12.94 -1.74 -1.66
C THR A 103 -12.84 -0.73 -2.79
N PRO A 104 -13.80 -0.71 -3.74
CA PRO A 104 -13.76 0.24 -4.83
C PRO A 104 -13.62 1.65 -4.29
N LEU A 105 -12.90 2.52 -5.01
CA LEU A 105 -12.88 3.94 -4.69
C LEU A 105 -14.32 4.45 -4.60
N ARG A 106 -14.58 5.30 -3.61
CA ARG A 106 -15.93 5.81 -3.42
C ARG A 106 -16.39 6.58 -4.66
N LYS A 107 -17.66 6.44 -5.04
CA LYS A 107 -18.22 6.99 -6.29
C LYS A 107 -18.11 8.53 -6.37
N ASP A 108 -18.21 9.21 -5.24
CA ASP A 108 -18.01 10.66 -5.12
C ASP A 108 -16.58 11.06 -5.53
N LEU A 109 -15.57 10.41 -4.93
CA LEU A 109 -14.16 10.65 -5.23
C LEU A 109 -13.82 10.32 -6.69
N LEU A 110 -14.41 9.26 -7.24
CA LEU A 110 -14.29 8.91 -8.65
C LEU A 110 -14.83 10.02 -9.56
N GLY A 111 -16.01 10.55 -9.23
CA GLY A 111 -16.63 11.65 -9.97
C GLY A 111 -15.77 12.92 -9.94
N ASP A 112 -15.21 13.27 -8.78
CA ASP A 112 -14.32 14.42 -8.62
C ASP A 112 -13.02 14.26 -9.42
N LEU A 113 -12.42 13.07 -9.37
CA LEU A 113 -11.20 12.76 -10.12
C LEU A 113 -11.44 12.82 -11.63
N VAL A 114 -12.56 12.27 -12.12
CA VAL A 114 -12.95 12.34 -13.53
C VAL A 114 -13.17 13.79 -13.98
N ARG A 115 -13.74 14.64 -13.12
CA ARG A 115 -13.91 16.07 -13.41
C ARG A 115 -12.57 16.81 -13.43
N LEU A 116 -11.66 16.45 -12.53
CA LEU A 116 -10.35 17.09 -12.40
C LEU A 116 -9.43 16.81 -13.61
N VAL A 117 -9.37 15.56 -14.08
CA VAL A 117 -8.49 15.18 -15.21
C VAL A 117 -9.11 15.54 -16.56
N GLY A 118 -10.42 15.79 -16.61
CA GLY A 118 -11.14 16.20 -17.80
C GLY A 118 -11.39 15.04 -18.80
N PRO A 119 -12.17 15.30 -19.87
CA PRO A 119 -12.59 14.25 -20.80
C PRO A 119 -11.45 13.64 -21.63
N GLY A 120 -10.31 14.33 -21.77
CA GLY A 120 -9.16 13.88 -22.57
C GLY A 120 -8.36 12.72 -21.96
N ALA A 121 -8.65 12.32 -20.71
CA ALA A 121 -8.01 11.19 -20.04
C ALA A 121 -8.91 9.95 -19.93
N ARG A 122 -10.01 9.90 -20.70
CA ARG A 122 -10.89 8.73 -20.79
C ARG A 122 -10.49 7.89 -21.98
N PHE A 123 -10.11 6.63 -21.73
CA PHE A 123 -9.77 5.66 -22.75
C PHE A 123 -10.69 4.46 -22.64
N SER A 124 -11.21 4.00 -23.77
CA SER A 124 -11.99 2.76 -23.88
C SER A 124 -11.13 1.68 -24.50
N TYR A 125 -11.24 0.45 -23.98
CA TYR A 125 -10.52 -0.72 -24.48
C TYR A 125 -11.53 -1.82 -24.78
N GLU A 126 -11.36 -2.48 -25.92
CA GLU A 126 -12.15 -3.65 -26.28
C GLU A 126 -11.74 -4.86 -25.41
N ALA A 127 -12.67 -5.80 -25.23
CA ALA A 127 -12.40 -7.04 -24.50
C ALA A 127 -11.19 -7.78 -25.10
N GLY A 128 -10.24 -8.16 -24.24
CA GLY A 128 -8.99 -8.82 -24.66
C GLY A 128 -7.83 -7.87 -24.97
N SER A 129 -8.03 -6.56 -24.96
CA SER A 129 -6.96 -5.57 -25.16
C SER A 129 -5.98 -5.56 -23.98
N THR A 130 -4.68 -5.44 -24.27
CA THR A 130 -3.65 -5.24 -23.25
C THR A 130 -3.55 -3.76 -22.90
N ILE A 131 -3.84 -3.39 -21.65
CA ILE A 131 -3.79 -1.99 -21.17
C ILE A 131 -2.37 -1.59 -20.72
N VAL A 132 -1.66 -2.48 -20.02
CA VAL A 132 -0.28 -2.28 -19.53
C VAL A 132 0.51 -3.58 -19.71
N ARG A 133 1.81 -3.47 -20.04
CA ARG A 133 2.73 -4.62 -20.10
C ARG A 133 3.65 -4.68 -18.87
N GLU A 134 4.01 -5.88 -18.45
CA GLU A 134 5.04 -6.08 -17.42
C GLU A 134 6.36 -5.42 -17.84
N GLY A 135 7.06 -4.77 -16.90
CA GLY A 135 8.31 -4.06 -17.17
C GLY A 135 8.15 -2.68 -17.82
N GLN A 136 6.94 -2.28 -18.23
CA GLN A 136 6.67 -0.94 -18.75
C GLN A 136 6.82 0.11 -17.66
N ALA A 137 7.55 1.21 -17.94
CA ALA A 137 7.63 2.35 -17.04
C ALA A 137 6.24 2.98 -16.85
N GLY A 138 5.73 2.94 -15.62
CA GLY A 138 4.40 3.46 -15.29
C GLY A 138 4.39 4.97 -15.25
N VAL A 139 3.72 5.61 -16.22
CA VAL A 139 3.51 7.07 -16.25
C VAL A 139 2.03 7.43 -15.97
N LEU A 140 1.13 6.44 -16.01
CA LEU A 140 -0.31 6.65 -15.87
C LEU A 140 -0.89 5.82 -14.71
N MET A 141 -1.83 6.42 -13.97
CA MET A 141 -2.70 5.74 -13.01
C MET A 141 -4.05 5.47 -13.68
N TYR A 142 -4.54 4.24 -13.57
CA TYR A 142 -5.79 3.82 -14.21
C TYR A 142 -6.88 3.64 -13.16
N VAL A 143 -8.07 4.12 -13.50
CA VAL A 143 -9.27 3.97 -12.67
C VAL A 143 -10.38 3.44 -13.57
N VAL A 144 -10.88 2.24 -13.28
CA VAL A 144 -11.98 1.64 -14.05
C VAL A 144 -13.28 2.30 -13.60
N HIS A 145 -13.87 3.11 -14.47
CA HIS A 145 -15.08 3.87 -14.17
C HIS A 145 -16.36 3.09 -14.55
N HIS A 146 -16.30 2.27 -15.60
CA HIS A 146 -17.34 1.31 -16.00
C HIS A 146 -16.67 0.05 -16.56
N GLY A 147 -17.27 -1.10 -16.31
CA GLY A 147 -16.93 -2.39 -16.92
C GLY A 147 -18.15 -2.99 -17.59
#